data_AF-A0A224YN18-F1
#
_entry.id   AF-A0A224YN18-F1
#
_cell.length_a   1.000
_cell.length_b   1.000
_cell.length_c   1.000
_cell.angle_alpha   90.00
_cell.angle_beta   90.00
_cell.angle_gamma   90.00
#
_symmetry.space_group_name_H-M   'P 1'
#
loop_
_entity.id
_entity.type
_entity.pdbx_description
1 polymer ?
#
loop_
_entity_poly.entity_id
_entity_poly.type
_entity_poly.pdbx_seq_one_letter_code
_entity_poly.pdbx_strand_id
1 'polypeptide(L)'
;MISGLKLYKSQGRILGHHDVVYLITGYDITKWLSSGKRYNGIRGRAKLGTVCTHLGLGEGEDRPHGYLGVNTIAHELGHTLGAEHDETPECPWKEGYLMSYEDGGLKKFRLSQCSERSIRQYVRRLSDDCIRVLNAQNYLRDQRKFPGETIRKKYYCRRLMGNTKESKKVFVKKANGCFLQ
;
A
#
# COMPACT_ATOMS: atom_id res chain seq x y z
N MET A 1 11.40 -9.50 7.43
CA MET A 1 10.97 -9.93 6.08
C MET A 1 11.64 -9.07 5.01
N ILE A 2 11.51 -7.74 5.02
CA ILE A 2 12.15 -6.85 4.02
C ILE A 2 13.67 -7.03 3.85
N SER A 3 14.42 -7.32 4.91
CA SER A 3 15.86 -7.63 4.80
C SER A 3 16.13 -8.91 4.00
N GLY A 4 15.24 -9.91 4.12
CA GLY A 4 15.28 -11.12 3.31
C GLY A 4 14.94 -10.84 1.85
N LEU A 5 13.96 -9.97 1.57
CA LEU A 5 13.67 -9.50 0.21
C LEU A 5 14.87 -8.78 -0.40
N LYS A 6 15.55 -7.91 0.37
CA LYS A 6 16.78 -7.24 -0.05
C LYS A 6 17.85 -8.26 -0.47
N LEU A 7 18.09 -9.27 0.36
CA LEU A 7 19.06 -10.34 0.07
C LEU A 7 18.67 -11.15 -1.17
N TYR A 8 17.39 -11.50 -1.28
CA TYR A 8 16.84 -12.25 -2.42
C TYR A 8 17.04 -11.47 -3.74
N LYS A 9 16.78 -10.16 -3.72
CA LYS A 9 17.03 -9.25 -4.85
C LYS A 9 18.52 -9.14 -5.16
N SER A 10 19.39 -8.95 -4.15
CA SER A 10 20.83 -8.79 -4.38
C SER A 10 21.51 -10.05 -4.91
N GLN A 11 20.92 -11.23 -4.69
CA GLN A 11 21.36 -12.50 -5.26
C GLN A 11 20.90 -12.72 -6.71
N GLY A 12 20.25 -11.73 -7.35
CA GLY A 12 19.78 -11.85 -8.74
C GLY A 12 18.59 -12.79 -8.92
N ARG A 13 17.89 -13.15 -7.84
CA ARG A 13 16.77 -14.11 -7.88
C ARG A 13 15.46 -13.49 -8.36
N ILE A 14 15.42 -12.17 -8.52
CA ILE A 14 14.31 -11.44 -9.14
C ILE A 14 14.80 -10.97 -10.49
N LEU A 15 14.30 -11.60 -11.55
CA LEU A 15 14.77 -11.41 -12.92
C LEU A 15 14.23 -10.10 -13.51
N GLY A 16 15.07 -9.40 -14.27
CA GLY A 16 14.70 -8.17 -14.96
C GLY A 16 15.10 -6.89 -14.21
N HIS A 17 14.76 -5.75 -14.82
CA HIS A 17 14.98 -4.42 -14.25
C HIS A 17 13.71 -3.95 -13.53
N HIS A 18 13.87 -3.45 -12.31
CA HIS A 18 12.76 -3.07 -11.44
C HIS A 18 13.05 -1.73 -10.79
N ASP A 19 12.06 -0.85 -10.81
CA ASP A 19 12.12 0.44 -10.10
C ASP A 19 11.85 0.24 -8.61
N VAL A 20 10.90 -0.64 -8.30
CA VAL A 20 10.57 -1.09 -6.95
C VAL A 20 10.26 -2.58 -6.98
N VAL A 21 10.72 -3.31 -5.97
CA VAL A 21 10.27 -4.69 -5.71
C VAL A 21 9.38 -4.69 -4.48
N TYR A 22 8.16 -5.23 -4.61
CA TYR A 22 7.20 -5.29 -3.53
C TYR A 22 6.88 -6.74 -3.14
N LEU A 23 6.98 -7.07 -1.85
CA LEU A 23 6.56 -8.36 -1.31
C LEU A 23 5.17 -8.27 -0.69
N ILE A 24 4.22 -9.00 -1.25
CA ILE A 24 2.88 -9.17 -0.67
C ILE A 24 2.89 -10.46 0.17
N THR A 25 2.37 -10.39 1.40
CA THR A 25 2.33 -11.55 2.31
C THR A 25 0.98 -11.67 3.02
N GLY A 26 0.53 -12.91 3.23
CA GLY A 26 -0.63 -13.20 4.09
C GLY A 26 -0.28 -13.33 5.58
N TYR A 27 1.01 -13.24 5.93
CA TYR A 27 1.50 -13.33 7.31
C TYR A 27 1.52 -11.97 8.00
N ASP A 28 1.29 -11.96 9.31
CA ASP A 28 1.44 -10.76 10.13
C ASP A 28 2.90 -10.27 10.12
N ILE A 29 3.09 -9.01 9.74
CA ILE A 29 4.35 -8.32 9.79
C ILE A 29 4.60 -7.87 11.23
N THR A 30 5.58 -8.50 11.88
CA THR A 30 5.91 -8.20 13.28
C THR A 30 7.28 -7.51 13.43
N LYS A 31 7.46 -6.77 14.54
CA LYS A 31 8.78 -6.36 15.04
C LYS A 31 8.94 -6.79 16.50
N TRP A 32 10.18 -7.09 16.89
CA TRP A 32 10.55 -7.25 18.29
C TRP A 32 10.94 -5.90 18.86
N LEU A 33 10.34 -5.52 19.99
CA LEU A 33 10.71 -4.32 20.73
C LEU A 33 11.91 -4.64 21.63
N SER A 34 12.67 -3.60 22.04
CA SER A 34 13.78 -3.73 23.01
C SER A 34 13.34 -4.38 24.32
N SER A 35 12.08 -4.20 24.71
CA SER A 35 11.42 -4.88 25.84
C SER A 35 11.23 -6.40 25.68
N GLY A 36 11.61 -7.01 24.55
CA GLY A 36 11.33 -8.42 24.25
C GLY A 36 9.89 -8.70 23.80
N LYS A 37 9.00 -7.70 23.82
CA LYS A 37 7.61 -7.85 23.36
C LYS A 37 7.51 -7.83 21.83
N ARG A 38 6.68 -8.72 21.28
CA ARG A 38 6.30 -8.71 19.87
C ARG A 38 5.26 -7.62 19.59
N TYR A 39 5.50 -6.80 18.57
CA TYR A 39 4.56 -5.78 18.08
C TYR A 39 4.03 -6.19 16.70
N ASN A 40 2.70 -6.23 16.58
CA ASN A 40 1.96 -6.72 15.40
C ASN A 40 1.12 -5.60 14.72
N GLY A 41 1.47 -4.33 14.96
CA GLY A 41 0.74 -3.19 14.39
C GLY A 41 1.26 -2.71 13.03
N ILE A 42 2.25 -3.40 12.45
CA ILE A 42 2.82 -3.03 11.15
C ILE A 42 2.00 -3.72 10.07
N ARG A 43 1.54 -2.96 9.08
CA ARG A 43 0.85 -3.51 7.89
C ARG A 43 1.71 -3.50 6.65
N GLY A 44 2.64 -2.58 6.55
CA GLY A 44 3.61 -2.51 5.46
C GLY A 44 4.89 -1.81 5.91
N ARG A 45 5.91 -1.89 5.06
CA ARG A 45 7.18 -1.17 5.18
C ARG A 45 7.75 -0.87 3.81
N ALA A 46 8.19 0.36 3.61
CA ALA A 46 9.03 0.77 2.50
C ALA A 46 10.11 1.77 2.95
N LYS A 47 11.14 1.93 2.12
CA LYS A 47 12.21 2.91 2.37
C LYS A 47 11.89 4.22 1.65
N LEU A 48 11.91 5.32 2.39
CA LEU A 48 11.63 6.66 1.87
C LEU A 48 12.57 7.04 0.72
N GLY A 49 12.01 7.47 -0.40
CA GLY A 49 12.76 8.04 -1.53
C GLY A 49 13.79 7.09 -2.11
N THR A 50 13.38 5.88 -2.51
CA THR A 50 14.28 4.83 -2.98
C THR A 50 13.91 4.20 -4.31
N VAL A 51 12.91 4.72 -5.02
CA VAL A 51 12.57 4.27 -6.38
C VAL A 51 13.83 4.26 -7.27
N CYS A 52 13.96 3.24 -8.12
CA CYS A 52 15.10 3.02 -9.01
C CYS A 52 16.47 2.85 -8.31
N THR A 53 16.49 2.60 -7.00
CA THR A 53 17.73 2.29 -6.27
C THR A 53 17.78 0.82 -5.85
N HIS A 54 18.93 0.37 -5.37
CA HIS A 54 19.05 -0.96 -4.77
C HIS A 54 18.16 -1.17 -3.53
N LEU A 55 17.66 -0.08 -2.92
CA LEU A 55 16.75 -0.07 -1.77
C LEU A 55 15.28 0.18 -2.14
N GLY A 56 14.93 0.25 -3.43
CA GLY A 56 13.56 0.33 -3.92
C GLY A 56 12.79 -0.94 -3.59
N LEU A 57 12.38 -1.06 -2.34
CA LEU A 57 11.80 -2.25 -1.73
C LEU A 57 10.59 -1.84 -0.89
N GLY A 58 9.52 -2.61 -1.02
CA GLY A 58 8.34 -2.52 -0.17
C GLY A 58 7.88 -3.90 0.27
N GLU A 59 7.15 -3.97 1.37
CA GLU A 59 6.38 -5.14 1.74
C GLU A 59 5.08 -4.75 2.41
N GLY A 60 4.07 -5.61 2.30
CA GLY A 60 2.78 -5.36 2.92
C GLY A 60 1.94 -6.61 3.09
N GLU A 61 1.09 -6.55 4.09
CA GLU A 61 0.08 -7.55 4.35
C GLU A 61 -1.05 -7.44 3.33
N ASP A 62 -1.38 -8.53 2.67
CA ASP A 62 -2.67 -8.69 2.00
C ASP A 62 -3.22 -10.08 2.29
N ARG A 63 -4.47 -10.13 2.74
CA ARG A 63 -5.16 -11.40 2.92
C ARG A 63 -5.81 -11.78 1.60
N PRO A 64 -5.49 -12.95 1.01
CA PRO A 64 -6.03 -13.36 -0.28
C PRO A 64 -7.55 -13.19 -0.35
N HIS A 65 -8.01 -12.59 -1.45
CA HIS A 65 -9.41 -12.24 -1.74
C HIS A 65 -10.06 -11.21 -0.79
N GLY A 66 -9.27 -10.58 0.09
CA GLY A 66 -9.73 -9.48 0.94
C GLY A 66 -9.42 -8.10 0.37
N TYR A 67 -8.47 -8.00 -0.58
CA TYR A 67 -7.97 -6.73 -1.12
C TYR A 67 -7.61 -5.72 -0.01
N LEU A 68 -7.21 -6.23 1.15
CA LEU A 68 -6.97 -5.44 2.36
C LEU A 68 -5.65 -4.67 2.23
N GLY A 69 -4.71 -5.24 1.48
CA GLY A 69 -3.41 -4.65 1.25
C GLY A 69 -3.40 -3.53 0.20
N VAL A 70 -4.49 -3.26 -0.53
CA VAL A 70 -4.47 -2.28 -1.64
C VAL A 70 -4.05 -0.89 -1.15
N ASN A 71 -4.63 -0.43 -0.04
CA ASN A 71 -4.26 0.86 0.55
C ASN A 71 -2.82 0.82 1.11
N THR A 72 -2.46 -0.25 1.82
CA THR A 72 -1.10 -0.45 2.34
C THR A 72 -0.05 -0.42 1.24
N ILE A 73 -0.26 -1.11 0.12
CA ILE A 73 0.65 -1.12 -1.03
C ILE A 73 0.81 0.31 -1.57
N ALA A 74 -0.30 1.03 -1.77
CA ALA A 74 -0.25 2.41 -2.24
C ALA A 74 0.50 3.34 -1.26
N HIS A 75 0.27 3.22 0.04
CA HIS A 75 0.96 3.96 1.10
C HIS A 75 2.47 3.70 1.06
N GLU A 76 2.88 2.44 1.06
CA GLU A 76 4.28 2.05 1.02
C GLU A 76 4.97 2.47 -0.29
N LEU A 77 4.28 2.40 -1.43
CA LEU A 77 4.80 2.95 -2.69
C LEU A 77 4.93 4.47 -2.64
N GLY A 78 4.03 5.17 -1.96
CA GLY A 78 4.15 6.60 -1.64
C GLY A 78 5.47 6.92 -0.94
N HIS A 79 5.84 6.14 0.08
CA HIS A 79 7.15 6.26 0.73
C HIS A 79 8.29 6.07 -0.26
N THR A 80 8.25 5.06 -1.15
CA THR A 80 9.33 4.87 -2.14
C THR A 80 9.51 6.06 -3.09
N LEU A 81 8.43 6.82 -3.32
CA LEU A 81 8.40 8.04 -4.13
C LEU A 81 8.68 9.32 -3.32
N GLY A 82 9.06 9.20 -2.05
CA GLY A 82 9.49 10.33 -1.21
C GLY A 82 8.38 11.03 -0.45
N ALA A 83 7.16 10.47 -0.39
CA ALA A 83 6.13 10.99 0.51
C ALA A 83 6.41 10.52 1.95
N GLU A 84 6.48 11.45 2.89
CA GLU A 84 6.46 11.14 4.32
C GLU A 84 5.00 11.01 4.81
N HIS A 85 4.82 10.68 6.09
CA HIS A 85 3.50 10.73 6.71
C HIS A 85 2.93 12.16 6.73
N ASP A 86 1.62 12.26 6.61
CA ASP A 86 0.89 13.53 6.73
C ASP A 86 0.82 13.95 8.21
N GLU A 87 1.88 14.55 8.73
CA GLU A 87 2.00 14.95 10.15
C GLU A 87 2.20 16.46 10.33
N THR A 88 2.09 17.24 9.26
CA THR A 88 2.29 18.70 9.30
C THR A 88 1.00 19.45 9.66
N PRO A 89 1.08 20.70 10.14
CA PRO A 89 -0.13 21.53 10.30
C PRO A 89 -0.91 21.74 8.99
N GLU A 90 -0.21 21.76 7.85
CA GLU A 90 -0.81 21.91 6.51
C GLU A 90 -1.51 20.62 6.03
N CYS A 91 -1.01 19.45 6.45
CA CYS A 91 -1.60 18.14 6.16
C CYS A 91 -1.68 17.31 7.45
N PRO A 92 -2.70 17.57 8.29
CA PRO A 92 -2.81 16.91 9.58
C PRO A 92 -3.13 15.42 9.45
N TRP A 93 -2.49 14.60 10.29
CA TRP A 93 -2.68 13.14 10.34
C TRP A 93 -4.16 12.74 10.42
N LYS A 94 -4.95 13.52 11.17
CA LYS A 94 -6.38 13.30 11.40
C LYS A 94 -7.25 13.45 10.16
N GLU A 95 -6.76 14.06 9.08
CA GLU A 95 -7.52 14.14 7.84
C GLU A 95 -7.63 12.79 7.11
N GLY A 96 -6.74 11.84 7.42
CA GLY A 96 -6.81 10.48 6.92
C GLY A 96 -6.62 10.37 5.40
N TYR A 97 -5.72 11.18 4.83
CA TYR A 97 -5.21 10.96 3.47
C TYR A 97 -4.34 9.70 3.39
N LEU A 98 -3.93 9.31 2.18
CA LEU A 98 -3.21 8.05 1.92
C LEU A 98 -2.01 7.82 2.84
N MET A 99 -1.28 8.88 3.24
CA MET A 99 -0.10 8.79 4.09
C MET A 99 -0.41 8.83 5.60
N SER A 100 -1.67 8.60 5.99
CA SER A 100 -2.14 8.44 7.38
C SER A 100 -2.80 7.07 7.60
N TYR A 101 -2.80 6.58 8.85
CA TYR A 101 -3.55 5.39 9.25
C TYR A 101 -4.97 5.70 9.75
N GLU A 102 -5.36 6.98 9.83
CA GLU A 102 -6.72 7.40 10.18
C GLU A 102 -7.68 7.14 9.01
N ASP A 103 -8.91 6.72 9.31
CA ASP A 103 -9.93 6.55 8.28
C ASP A 103 -10.52 7.92 7.88
N GLY A 104 -9.91 8.57 6.89
CA GLY A 104 -10.40 9.80 6.27
C GLY A 104 -11.54 9.59 5.26
N GLY A 105 -12.19 8.42 5.26
CA GLY A 105 -13.24 8.08 4.30
C GLY A 105 -12.69 7.94 2.88
N LEU A 106 -13.09 8.81 1.96
CA LEU A 106 -12.57 8.81 0.59
C LEU A 106 -11.17 9.41 0.48
N LYS A 107 -10.74 10.23 1.47
CA LYS A 107 -9.41 10.86 1.47
C LYS A 107 -8.28 9.83 1.52
N LYS A 108 -8.49 8.67 2.16
CA LYS A 108 -7.48 7.60 2.27
C LYS A 108 -7.06 7.00 0.93
N PHE A 109 -7.79 7.28 -0.15
CA PHE A 109 -7.47 6.87 -1.51
C PHE A 109 -6.85 8.01 -2.34
N ARG A 110 -6.47 9.12 -1.70
CA ARG A 110 -5.89 10.31 -2.32
C ARG A 110 -4.63 10.71 -1.60
N LEU A 111 -3.69 11.27 -2.35
CA LEU A 111 -2.54 11.97 -1.76
C LEU A 111 -3.02 13.30 -1.18
N SER A 112 -2.42 13.71 -0.06
CA SER A 112 -2.55 15.08 0.42
C SER A 112 -1.72 16.03 -0.46
N GLN A 113 -1.96 17.34 -0.33
CA GLN A 113 -1.12 18.33 -1.00
C GLN A 113 0.37 18.27 -0.60
N CYS A 114 0.66 17.85 0.64
CA CYS A 114 2.03 17.69 1.13
C CYS A 114 2.69 16.47 0.48
N SER A 115 1.98 15.35 0.44
CA SER A 115 2.46 14.12 -0.22
C SER A 115 2.72 14.35 -1.71
N GLU A 116 1.79 15.01 -2.42
CA GLU A 116 1.98 15.36 -3.83
C GLU A 116 3.20 16.27 -4.06
N ARG A 117 3.41 17.25 -3.17
CA ARG A 117 4.55 18.17 -3.23
C ARG A 117 5.87 17.42 -3.04
N SER A 118 5.97 16.56 -2.03
CA SER A 118 7.17 15.77 -1.75
C SER A 118 7.49 14.81 -2.89
N ILE A 119 6.49 14.08 -3.40
CA ILE A 119 6.66 13.19 -4.55
C ILE A 119 7.17 13.98 -5.76
N ARG A 120 6.56 15.13 -6.07
CA ARG A 120 6.99 15.96 -7.20
C ARG A 120 8.43 16.45 -7.05
N GLN A 121 8.84 16.86 -5.85
CA GLN A 121 10.20 17.31 -5.59
C GLN A 121 11.22 16.18 -5.71
N TYR A 122 10.88 14.97 -5.23
CA TYR A 122 11.74 13.80 -5.32
C TYR A 122 11.87 13.31 -6.77
N VAL A 123 10.75 13.12 -7.47
CA VAL A 123 10.73 12.60 -8.85
C VAL A 123 11.48 13.53 -9.80
N ARG A 124 11.41 14.86 -9.63
CA ARG A 124 12.16 15.83 -10.44
C ARG A 124 13.68 15.69 -10.37
N ARG A 125 14.21 14.97 -9.37
CA ARG A 125 15.66 14.75 -9.17
C ARG A 125 16.11 13.38 -9.67
N LEU A 126 15.18 12.54 -10.12
CA LEU A 126 15.51 11.21 -10.67
C LEU A 126 16.09 11.35 -12.07
N SER A 127 16.89 10.37 -12.48
CA SER A 127 17.41 10.30 -13.84
C SER A 127 16.29 10.01 -14.84
N ASP A 128 16.50 10.42 -16.09
CA ASP A 128 15.58 10.11 -17.19
C ASP A 128 15.35 8.61 -17.35
N ASP A 129 16.40 7.80 -17.14
CA ASP A 129 16.31 6.34 -17.21
C ASP A 129 15.35 5.75 -16.16
N CYS A 130 15.19 6.40 -15.01
CA CYS A 130 14.26 5.97 -13.97
C CYS A 130 12.80 6.36 -14.30
N ILE A 131 12.59 7.51 -14.95
CA ILE A 131 11.23 8.03 -15.22
C ILE A 131 10.68 7.48 -16.54
N ARG A 132 11.55 7.18 -17.51
CA ARG A 132 11.14 6.67 -18.82
C ARG A 132 10.53 5.28 -18.68
N VAL A 133 9.28 5.13 -19.14
CA VAL A 133 8.60 3.85 -19.19
C VAL A 133 9.22 2.98 -20.28
N LEU A 134 10.04 2.02 -19.89
CA LEU A 134 10.72 1.09 -20.81
C LEU A 134 9.88 -0.16 -21.11
N ASN A 135 8.97 -0.53 -20.21
CA ASN A 135 8.21 -1.77 -20.34
C ASN A 135 7.00 -1.57 -21.27
N ALA A 136 6.95 -2.34 -22.37
CA ALA A 136 5.81 -2.36 -23.29
C ALA A 136 4.60 -3.13 -22.71
N GLN A 137 4.82 -3.99 -21.71
CA GLN A 137 3.78 -4.81 -21.09
C GLN A 137 3.05 -4.03 -20.01
N ASN A 138 1.77 -3.74 -20.25
CA ASN A 138 0.85 -3.25 -19.22
C ASN A 138 -0.14 -4.37 -18.86
N TYR A 139 0.07 -5.02 -17.71
CA TYR A 139 -0.79 -6.11 -17.23
C TYR A 139 -2.23 -5.67 -16.89
N LEU A 140 -2.48 -4.37 -16.77
CA LEU A 140 -3.81 -3.81 -16.52
C LEU A 140 -4.54 -3.41 -17.80
N ARG A 141 -3.89 -3.48 -18.98
CA ARG A 141 -4.46 -3.02 -20.26
C ARG A 141 -5.80 -3.67 -20.59
N ASP A 142 -5.90 -4.97 -20.37
CA ASP A 142 -7.08 -5.77 -20.72
C ASP A 142 -8.01 -6.05 -19.52
N GLN A 143 -7.71 -5.46 -18.35
CA GLN A 143 -8.55 -5.62 -17.16
C GLN A 143 -9.81 -4.76 -17.26
N ARG A 144 -10.95 -5.41 -17.50
CA ARG A 144 -12.26 -4.77 -17.63
C ARG A 144 -13.17 -4.89 -16.42
N LYS A 145 -12.72 -5.61 -15.39
CA LYS A 145 -13.50 -5.86 -14.16
C LYS A 145 -12.79 -5.28 -12.96
N PHE A 146 -13.53 -4.55 -12.13
CA PHE A 146 -13.06 -4.10 -10.83
C PHE A 146 -12.96 -5.27 -9.85
N PRO A 147 -12.12 -5.18 -8.81
CA PRO A 147 -12.03 -6.18 -7.75
C PRO A 147 -13.40 -6.54 -7.12
N GLY A 148 -14.32 -5.57 -7.03
CA GLY A 148 -15.67 -5.79 -6.51
C GLY A 148 -16.57 -6.63 -7.43
N GLU A 149 -16.27 -6.70 -8.72
CA GLU A 149 -17.04 -7.47 -9.72
C GLU A 149 -16.55 -8.91 -9.85
N THR A 150 -15.33 -9.21 -9.39
CA THR A 150 -14.74 -10.55 -9.43
C THR A 150 -15.02 -11.37 -8.17
N ILE A 151 -15.58 -10.74 -7.12
CA ILE A 151 -15.81 -11.38 -5.82
C ILE A 151 -17.29 -11.33 -5.41
N ARG A 152 -17.80 -12.45 -4.88
CA ARG A 152 -19.17 -12.52 -4.35
C ARG A 152 -19.25 -11.78 -3.01
N LYS A 153 -20.23 -10.88 -2.86
CA LYS A 153 -20.49 -10.07 -1.64
C LYS A 153 -20.39 -10.88 -0.33
N LYS A 154 -21.11 -12.00 -0.22
CA LYS A 154 -21.09 -12.88 0.97
C LYS A 154 -19.72 -13.51 1.24
N TYR A 155 -18.96 -13.84 0.19
CA TYR A 155 -17.62 -14.38 0.34
C TYR A 155 -16.64 -13.31 0.84
N TYR A 156 -16.70 -12.11 0.26
CA TYR A 156 -15.92 -10.96 0.69
C TYR A 156 -16.17 -10.63 2.18
N CYS A 157 -17.44 -10.51 2.60
CA CYS A 157 -17.77 -10.24 4.00
C CYS A 157 -17.25 -11.31 4.97
N ARG A 158 -17.36 -12.61 4.61
CA ARG A 158 -16.79 -13.69 5.44
C ARG A 158 -15.27 -13.60 5.53
N ARG A 159 -14.61 -13.19 4.45
CA ARG A 159 -13.15 -13.04 4.44
C ARG A 159 -12.69 -11.86 5.31
N LEU A 160 -13.44 -10.76 5.30
CA LEU A 160 -13.17 -9.58 6.13
C LEU A 160 -13.42 -9.83 7.62
N MET A 161 -14.58 -10.40 7.96
CA MET A 161 -15.02 -10.57 9.35
C MET A 161 -14.42 -11.81 10.03
N GLY A 162 -13.84 -12.73 9.26
CA GLY A 162 -13.43 -14.04 9.72
C GLY A 162 -14.62 -15.00 9.90
N ASN A 163 -14.33 -16.26 10.23
CA ASN A 163 -15.35 -17.26 10.60
C ASN A 163 -15.85 -17.00 12.04
N THR A 164 -16.32 -15.79 12.34
CA THR A 164 -16.96 -15.51 13.62
C THR A 164 -18.35 -16.12 13.60
N LYS A 165 -18.66 -16.98 14.59
CA LYS A 165 -20.02 -17.53 14.81
C LYS A 165 -21.03 -16.43 15.19
N GLU A 166 -20.55 -15.23 15.51
CA GLU A 166 -21.35 -14.05 15.81
C GLU A 166 -21.63 -13.25 14.53
N SER A 167 -22.90 -13.16 14.16
CA SER A 167 -23.40 -12.24 13.15
C SER A 167 -23.43 -10.82 13.72
N LYS A 168 -22.46 -9.97 13.35
CA LYS A 168 -22.52 -8.53 13.63
C LYS A 168 -23.43 -7.84 12.60
N LYS A 169 -24.47 -7.12 13.07
CA LYS A 169 -25.24 -6.22 12.20
C LYS A 169 -24.37 -5.01 11.87
N VAL A 170 -23.95 -4.91 10.61
CA VAL A 170 -23.24 -3.74 10.10
C VAL A 170 -24.28 -2.78 9.51
N PHE A 171 -24.44 -1.62 10.15
CA PHE A 171 -25.27 -0.55 9.61
C PHE A 171 -24.42 0.33 8.70
N VAL A 172 -24.54 0.13 7.39
CA VAL A 172 -23.85 0.98 6.41
C VAL A 172 -24.65 2.27 6.28
N LYS A 173 -24.11 3.39 6.80
CA LYS A 173 -24.64 4.71 6.47
C LYS A 173 -24.14 5.10 5.07
N LYS A 174 -25.06 5.51 4.20
CA LYS A 174 -24.70 6.01 2.86
C LYS A 174 -23.81 7.24 3.03
N ALA A 175 -22.57 7.16 2.57
CA ALA A 175 -21.68 8.32 2.52
C ALA A 175 -22.12 9.22 1.36
N ASN A 176 -22.04 10.55 1.56
CA ASN A 176 -22.27 11.52 0.49
C ASN A 176 -21.28 11.24 -0.66
N GLY A 177 -21.78 11.12 -1.89
CA GLY A 177 -20.99 10.76 -3.07
C GLY A 177 -20.73 9.26 -3.26
N CYS A 178 -21.26 8.39 -2.37
CA CYS A 178 -21.24 6.95 -2.58
C CYS A 178 -22.50 6.52 -3.36
N PHE A 179 -22.35 6.41 -4.68
CA PHE A 179 -23.36 5.85 -5.57
C PHE A 179 -23.08 4.36 -5.72
N LEU A 180 -23.76 3.53 -4.94
CA LEU A 180 -23.83 2.11 -5.23
C LEU A 180 -24.69 1.97 -6.51
N GLN A 181 -24.07 1.54 -7.60
CA GLN A 181 -24.79 1.04 -8.78
C GLN A 181 -25.43 -0.32 -8.46
#